data_AF-A0A433TW27-F1
#
_entry.id   AF-A0A433TW27-F1
#
_cell.length_a   1.000
_cell.length_b   1.000
_cell.length_c   1.000
_cell.angle_alpha   90.00
_cell.angle_beta   90.00
_cell.angle_gamma   90.00
#
_symmetry.space_group_name_H-M   'P 1'
#
loop_
_entity.id
_entity.type
_entity.pdbx_description
1 polymer ?
#
loop_
_entity_poly.entity_id
_entity_poly.type
_entity_poly.pdbx_seq_one_letter_code
_entity_poly.pdbx_strand_id
1 'polypeptide(L)'
;MMMADDSYGRFNYVYSSELDAEFSREHGHGNSPAPKKFKVVASARKVLLTIFWDMEGIVHIEFLEQGTTINSERCVSTLRALTSRLRRVRQDKVKDVVIQHDNARPHTSRQTQCALQQLELPTIPHPTYSPDLAPSDFFLFPLLKKHLKGNHYETDAEVEANVRSWCRSQTPEFFADGMRKLVQRWRLCIERDGDYVEK
;
A
#
# COMPACT_ATOMS: atom_id res chain seq x y z
N MET A 1 -1.78 -10.18 12.62
CA MET A 1 -1.02 -9.44 11.59
C MET A 1 -2.03 -8.88 10.60
N MET A 2 -1.69 -7.87 9.81
CA MET A 2 -2.63 -7.35 8.81
C MET A 2 -1.97 -7.17 7.45
N MET A 3 -2.72 -7.46 6.41
CA MET A 3 -2.27 -7.24 5.04
C MET A 3 -2.67 -5.83 4.64
N ALA A 4 -1.81 -5.17 3.90
CA ALA A 4 -2.26 -4.65 2.62
C ALA A 4 -1.87 -5.68 1.58
N ASP A 5 -2.83 -6.30 0.92
CA ASP A 5 -2.67 -6.31 -0.52
C ASP A 5 -3.57 -5.20 -1.01
N ASP A 6 -2.97 -4.05 -1.32
CA ASP A 6 -3.64 -3.13 -2.21
C ASP A 6 -3.23 -3.56 -3.60
N SER A 7 -4.10 -4.35 -4.23
CA SER A 7 -4.04 -4.57 -5.67
C SER A 7 -4.15 -3.24 -6.46
N TYR A 8 -4.27 -2.09 -5.79
CA TYR A 8 -4.48 -0.76 -6.35
C TYR A 8 -3.66 0.36 -5.67
N GLY A 9 -2.50 0.00 -5.08
CA GLY A 9 -1.52 0.94 -4.51
C GLY A 9 -0.78 1.68 -5.62
N ARG A 10 -1.54 2.34 -6.49
CA ARG A 10 -1.09 2.89 -7.75
C ARG A 10 -0.54 4.28 -7.48
N PHE A 11 0.77 4.38 -7.35
CA PHE A 11 1.46 5.66 -7.27
C PHE A 11 1.65 6.22 -8.68
N ASN A 12 1.21 7.45 -8.91
CA ASN A 12 1.52 8.18 -10.15
C ASN A 12 2.76 9.04 -9.89
N TYR A 13 3.77 8.94 -10.73
CA TYR A 13 4.92 9.86 -10.78
C TYR A 13 5.16 10.28 -12.23
N VAL A 14 5.73 11.48 -12.42
CA VAL A 14 5.95 12.10 -13.74
C VAL A 14 7.45 12.23 -13.98
N TYR A 15 7.90 11.74 -15.14
CA TYR A 15 9.25 11.95 -15.66
C TYR A 15 9.43 13.41 -16.07
N SER A 16 10.50 14.05 -15.61
CA SER A 16 11.00 15.27 -16.22
C SER A 16 11.83 14.88 -17.43
N SER A 17 11.25 14.93 -18.64
CA SER A 17 12.11 15.01 -19.83
C SER A 17 12.79 16.38 -19.82
N GLU A 18 14.09 16.44 -20.08
CA GLU A 18 14.96 17.63 -20.04
C GLU A 18 14.53 18.84 -20.90
N LEU A 19 13.32 18.86 -21.45
CA LEU A 19 12.74 19.99 -22.19
C LEU A 19 12.07 21.06 -21.28
N ASP A 20 11.90 20.81 -19.98
CA ASP A 20 11.21 21.76 -19.07
C ASP A 20 12.17 22.67 -18.26
N ALA A 21 13.48 22.39 -18.29
CA ALA A 21 14.47 23.18 -17.53
C ALA A 21 14.88 24.49 -18.22
N GLU A 22 14.66 24.61 -19.53
CA GLU A 22 15.03 25.82 -20.28
C GLU A 22 13.94 26.89 -20.30
N PHE A 23 12.65 26.54 -20.08
CA PHE A 23 11.56 27.53 -20.15
C PHE A 23 11.39 28.36 -18.87
N SER A 24 11.95 27.91 -17.73
CA SER A 24 11.75 28.59 -16.44
C SER A 24 12.78 29.69 -16.12
N ARG A 25 13.75 29.96 -17.01
CA ARG A 25 14.83 30.91 -16.71
C ARG A 25 14.65 32.33 -17.24
N GLU A 26 13.58 32.65 -17.97
CA GLU A 26 13.38 33.99 -18.49
C GLU A 26 12.10 34.69 -17.98
N HIS A 27 12.36 35.66 -17.10
CA HIS A 27 11.64 36.91 -16.90
C HIS A 27 10.23 36.87 -16.27
N GLY A 28 10.18 37.26 -15.00
CA GLY A 28 8.98 37.82 -14.39
C GLY A 28 8.84 39.31 -14.74
N HIS A 29 7.65 39.72 -15.18
CA HIS A 29 7.07 41.05 -14.90
C HIS A 29 5.54 40.97 -14.93
N GLY A 30 4.92 41.78 -14.07
CA GLY A 30 3.50 41.70 -13.70
C GLY A 30 2.53 41.93 -14.86
N ASN A 31 1.98 40.84 -15.39
CA ASN A 31 0.61 40.68 -15.88
C ASN A 31 0.41 39.25 -16.45
N SER A 32 0.81 38.22 -15.70
CA SER A 32 0.75 36.83 -16.18
C SER A 32 -0.60 36.17 -15.87
N PRO A 33 -1.17 35.39 -16.81
CA PRO A 33 -2.42 34.66 -16.57
C PRO A 33 -2.23 33.64 -15.45
N ALA A 34 -3.31 33.39 -14.69
CA ALA A 34 -3.33 32.42 -13.59
C ALA A 34 -2.65 31.10 -14.01
N PRO A 35 -1.85 30.48 -13.12
CA PRO A 35 -1.08 29.29 -13.46
C PRO A 35 -2.00 28.24 -14.06
N LYS A 36 -1.81 27.96 -15.35
CA LYS A 36 -2.53 26.88 -16.04
C LYS A 36 -2.14 25.59 -15.35
N LYS A 37 -3.09 25.00 -14.63
CA LYS A 37 -2.99 23.61 -14.18
C LYS A 37 -2.82 22.77 -15.45
N PHE A 38 -1.60 22.32 -15.70
CA PHE A 38 -1.34 21.39 -16.78
C PHE A 38 -2.24 20.17 -16.58
N LYS A 39 -3.02 19.83 -17.61
CA LYS A 39 -3.73 18.56 -17.65
C LYS A 39 -2.69 17.47 -17.47
N VAL A 40 -2.90 16.59 -16.50
CA VAL A 40 -2.08 15.39 -16.31
C VAL A 40 -2.14 14.59 -17.61
N VAL A 41 -1.10 14.70 -18.43
CA VAL A 41 -0.92 13.88 -19.61
C VAL A 41 -0.68 12.45 -19.12
N ALA A 42 -1.26 11.48 -19.83
CA ALA A 42 -1.26 10.06 -19.47
C ALA A 42 0.12 9.37 -19.66
N SER A 43 1.21 10.03 -19.25
CA SER A 43 2.58 9.48 -19.23
C SER A 43 3.02 8.99 -17.83
N ALA A 44 2.11 8.97 -16.85
CA ALA A 44 2.43 8.51 -15.49
C ALA A 44 2.73 7.00 -15.48
N ARG A 45 4.02 6.65 -15.35
CA ARG A 45 4.44 5.29 -14.98
C ARG A 45 3.93 4.99 -13.57
N LYS A 46 3.63 3.71 -13.34
CA LYS A 46 2.93 3.22 -12.15
C LYS A 46 3.65 2.00 -11.62
N VAL A 47 4.12 2.09 -10.39
CA VAL A 47 4.65 0.96 -9.63
C VAL A 47 3.53 0.43 -8.74
N LEU A 48 3.39 -0.89 -8.69
CA LEU A 48 2.45 -1.56 -7.80
C LEU A 48 3.21 -2.05 -6.56
N LEU A 49 2.64 -1.82 -5.38
CA LEU A 49 3.23 -2.12 -4.08
C LEU A 49 2.33 -3.08 -3.29
N THR A 50 2.89 -4.21 -2.88
CA THR A 50 2.31 -5.09 -1.87
C THR A 50 3.08 -4.95 -0.56
N ILE A 51 2.38 -4.78 0.57
CA ILE A 51 3.00 -4.47 1.87
C ILE A 51 2.30 -5.17 3.04
N PHE A 52 3.07 -5.93 3.80
CA PHE A 52 2.60 -6.65 4.99
C PHE A 52 3.21 -6.04 6.22
N TRP A 53 2.38 -5.75 7.22
CA TRP A 53 2.81 -5.08 8.43
C TRP A 53 1.99 -5.50 9.66
N ASP A 54 2.57 -5.30 10.82
CA ASP A 54 1.95 -5.53 12.12
C ASP A 54 2.25 -4.36 13.06
N MET A 55 1.87 -4.49 14.34
CA MET A 55 2.12 -3.46 15.35
C MET A 55 3.61 -3.13 15.56
N GLU A 56 4.53 -3.99 15.15
CA GLU A 56 5.98 -3.77 15.26
C GLU A 56 6.59 -3.20 13.98
N GLY A 57 5.85 -3.25 12.87
CA GLY A 57 6.19 -2.59 11.61
C GLY A 57 6.13 -3.49 10.39
N ILE A 58 6.91 -3.12 9.38
CA ILE A 58 6.87 -3.82 8.08
C ILE A 58 7.51 -5.20 8.20
N VAL A 59 6.75 -6.22 7.82
CA VAL A 59 7.21 -7.61 7.72
C VAL A 59 7.75 -7.86 6.33
N HIS A 60 6.98 -7.51 5.30
CA HIS A 60 7.33 -7.78 3.91
C HIS A 60 6.89 -6.63 3.00
N ILE A 61 7.71 -6.32 2.00
CA ILE A 61 7.45 -5.32 0.98
C ILE A 61 7.90 -5.87 -0.36
N GLU A 62 7.03 -5.75 -1.36
CA GLU A 62 7.27 -6.22 -2.71
C GLU A 62 6.75 -5.19 -3.71
N PHE A 63 7.57 -4.89 -4.72
CA PHE A 63 7.20 -4.02 -5.83
C PHE A 63 7.07 -4.87 -7.08
N LEU A 64 6.01 -4.61 -7.85
CA LEU A 64 5.78 -5.29 -9.11
C LEU A 64 6.03 -4.35 -10.28
N GLU A 65 6.68 -4.90 -11.30
CA GLU A 65 6.98 -4.22 -12.54
C GLU A 65 5.70 -3.74 -13.23
N GLN A 66 5.84 -2.65 -13.97
CA GLN A 66 4.75 -2.05 -14.73
C GLN A 66 4.11 -3.05 -15.69
N GLY A 67 2.77 -3.13 -15.65
CA GLY A 67 2.00 -4.04 -16.51
C GLY A 67 1.84 -5.45 -15.94
N THR A 68 2.49 -5.77 -14.81
CA THR A 68 2.25 -7.04 -14.12
C THR A 68 0.83 -7.08 -13.57
N THR A 69 0.10 -8.16 -13.88
CA THR A 69 -1.22 -8.43 -13.30
C THR A 69 -1.05 -9.34 -12.08
N ILE A 70 -1.59 -8.94 -10.93
CA ILE A 70 -1.69 -9.83 -9.76
C ILE A 70 -2.67 -10.94 -10.11
N ASN A 71 -2.15 -12.15 -10.25
CA ASN A 71 -2.92 -13.37 -10.42
C ASN A 71 -2.74 -14.27 -9.18
N SER A 72 -3.44 -15.40 -9.16
CA SER A 72 -3.38 -16.34 -8.03
C SER A 72 -1.98 -16.90 -7.80
N GLU A 73 -1.21 -17.20 -8.85
CA GLU A 73 0.16 -17.69 -8.73
C GLU A 73 1.06 -16.67 -8.04
N ARG A 74 0.93 -15.39 -8.39
CA ARG A 74 1.69 -14.31 -7.76
C ARG A 74 1.30 -14.13 -6.30
N CYS A 75 0.01 -14.19 -5.96
CA CYS A 75 -0.43 -14.18 -4.56
C CYS A 75 0.21 -15.33 -3.77
N VAL A 76 0.21 -16.55 -4.31
CA VAL A 76 0.83 -17.71 -3.66
C VAL A 76 2.34 -17.52 -3.46
N SER A 77 3.05 -17.00 -4.46
CA SER A 77 4.48 -16.68 -4.33
C SER A 77 4.74 -15.67 -3.21
N THR A 78 3.94 -14.60 -3.17
CA THR A 78 4.01 -13.55 -2.16
C THR A 78 3.77 -14.12 -0.75
N LEU A 79 2.77 -15.00 -0.58
CA LEU A 79 2.48 -15.67 0.70
C LEU A 79 3.64 -16.56 1.17
N ARG A 80 4.33 -17.25 0.25
CA ARG A 80 5.53 -18.04 0.60
C ARG A 80 6.70 -17.16 1.04
N ALA A 81 6.91 -16.04 0.34
CA ALA A 81 7.92 -15.05 0.71
C ALA A 81 7.62 -14.43 2.08
N LEU A 82 6.37 -14.07 2.33
CA LEU A 82 5.88 -13.59 3.61
C LEU A 82 6.16 -14.60 4.73
N THR A 83 5.76 -15.86 4.55
CA THR A 83 5.94 -16.92 5.56
C THR A 83 7.41 -17.11 5.92
N SER A 84 8.27 -17.09 4.90
CA SER A 84 9.73 -17.15 5.09
C SER A 84 10.25 -15.94 5.88
N ARG A 85 9.68 -14.76 5.64
CA ARG A 85 10.07 -13.52 6.32
C ARG A 85 9.57 -13.46 7.76
N LEU A 86 8.32 -13.88 8.01
CA LEU A 86 7.74 -14.05 9.34
C LEU A 86 8.61 -14.92 10.24
N ARG A 87 9.01 -16.10 9.76
CA ARG A 87 9.90 -17.01 10.49
C ARG A 87 11.27 -16.42 10.80
N ARG A 88 11.67 -15.33 10.14
CA ARG A 88 12.94 -14.64 10.42
C ARG A 88 12.77 -13.47 11.37
N VAL A 89 11.70 -12.69 11.23
CA VAL A 89 11.54 -11.40 11.93
C VAL A 89 10.53 -11.43 13.07
N ARG A 90 9.74 -12.51 13.20
CA ARG A 90 8.70 -12.72 14.21
C ARG A 90 8.71 -14.17 14.75
N GLN A 91 9.89 -14.74 14.98
CA GLN A 91 10.07 -16.17 15.33
C GLN A 91 9.16 -16.65 16.46
N ASP A 92 9.01 -15.82 17.49
CA ASP A 92 8.23 -16.05 18.69
C ASP A 92 6.71 -15.93 18.47
N LYS A 93 6.27 -15.25 17.41
CA LYS A 93 4.87 -14.87 17.18
C LYS A 93 4.24 -15.49 15.94
N VAL A 94 4.97 -16.32 15.17
CA VAL A 94 4.48 -16.92 13.92
C VAL A 94 3.15 -17.66 14.12
N LYS A 95 2.97 -18.32 15.27
CA LYS A 95 1.75 -19.07 15.60
C LYS A 95 0.52 -18.19 15.88
N ASP A 96 0.76 -16.93 16.24
CA ASP A 96 -0.29 -15.95 16.55
C ASP A 96 -0.62 -15.06 15.32
N VAL A 97 0.01 -15.35 14.19
CA VAL A 97 -0.22 -14.61 12.95
C VAL A 97 -1.58 -14.99 12.38
N VAL A 98 -2.46 -14.01 12.36
CA VAL A 98 -3.67 -14.02 11.54
C VAL A 98 -3.52 -13.01 10.41
N ILE A 99 -4.08 -13.32 9.25
CA ILE A 99 -4.01 -12.54 8.01
C ILE A 99 -5.35 -11.83 7.77
N GLN A 100 -5.33 -10.53 7.44
CA GLN A 100 -6.51 -9.81 6.94
C GLN A 100 -6.17 -9.20 5.59
N HIS A 101 -6.80 -9.64 4.51
CA HIS A 101 -6.70 -9.04 3.17
C HIS A 101 -8.10 -8.73 2.64
N ASP A 102 -8.18 -7.96 1.56
CA ASP A 102 -9.44 -7.69 0.87
C ASP A 102 -9.97 -8.94 0.11
N ASN A 103 -11.15 -8.80 -0.49
CA ASN A 103 -11.77 -9.86 -1.27
C ASN A 103 -11.45 -9.77 -2.78
N ALA A 104 -10.29 -9.21 -3.16
CA ALA A 104 -9.90 -9.18 -4.57
C ALA A 104 -9.84 -10.61 -5.14
N ARG A 105 -10.22 -10.76 -6.42
CA ARG A 105 -10.34 -12.07 -7.09
C ARG A 105 -9.11 -12.97 -6.95
N PRO A 106 -7.87 -12.45 -7.04
CA PRO A 106 -6.68 -13.29 -6.81
C PRO A 106 -6.60 -13.85 -5.39
N HIS A 107 -7.05 -13.10 -4.36
CA HIS A 107 -7.02 -13.52 -2.96
C HIS A 107 -8.07 -14.56 -2.61
N THR A 108 -9.26 -14.45 -3.23
CA THR A 108 -10.36 -15.40 -3.03
C THR A 108 -10.25 -16.62 -3.95
N SER A 109 -9.23 -16.68 -4.81
CA SER A 109 -9.03 -17.82 -5.71
C SER A 109 -8.77 -19.10 -4.92
N ARG A 110 -9.23 -20.24 -5.46
CA ARG A 110 -9.01 -21.56 -4.84
C ARG A 110 -7.53 -21.82 -4.58
N GLN A 111 -6.66 -21.43 -5.51
CA GLN A 111 -5.22 -21.62 -5.37
C GLN A 111 -4.66 -20.83 -4.17
N THR A 112 -5.04 -19.56 -4.01
CA THR A 112 -4.60 -18.74 -2.87
C THR A 112 -5.16 -19.26 -1.54
N GLN A 113 -6.43 -19.66 -1.51
CA GLN A 113 -7.05 -20.25 -0.33
C GLN A 113 -6.37 -21.55 0.11
N CYS A 114 -6.04 -22.44 -0.84
CA CYS A 114 -5.27 -23.66 -0.56
C CYS A 114 -3.87 -23.33 -0.03
N ALA A 115 -3.19 -22.31 -0.58
CA ALA A 115 -1.87 -21.91 -0.12
C ALA A 115 -1.90 -21.34 1.31
N LEU A 116 -2.90 -20.52 1.65
CA LEU A 116 -3.09 -20.02 3.01
C LEU A 116 -3.23 -21.16 4.03
N GLN A 117 -4.02 -22.19 3.69
CA GLN A 117 -4.18 -23.37 4.53
C GLN A 117 -2.86 -24.16 4.68
N GLN A 118 -2.15 -24.41 3.57
CA GLN A 118 -0.89 -25.15 3.59
C GLN A 118 0.23 -24.42 4.34
N LEU A 119 0.19 -23.09 4.34
CA LEU A 119 1.16 -22.24 5.04
C LEU A 119 0.76 -21.99 6.51
N GLU A 120 -0.38 -22.53 6.96
CA GLU A 120 -0.93 -22.34 8.30
C GLU A 120 -1.14 -20.84 8.63
N LEU A 121 -1.62 -20.09 7.64
CA LEU A 121 -1.92 -18.67 7.75
C LEU A 121 -3.44 -18.46 7.87
N PRO A 122 -4.03 -18.47 9.07
CA PRO A 122 -5.46 -18.25 9.25
C PRO A 122 -5.85 -16.84 8.78
N THR A 123 -7.04 -16.69 8.22
CA THR A 123 -7.56 -15.41 7.72
C THR A 123 -8.73 -14.88 8.56
N ILE A 124 -8.82 -13.56 8.72
CA ILE A 124 -9.99 -12.87 9.27
C ILE A 124 -10.94 -12.54 8.13
N PRO A 125 -12.24 -12.85 8.25
CA PRO A 125 -13.24 -12.42 7.28
C PRO A 125 -13.21 -10.90 7.09
N HIS A 126 -13.12 -10.46 5.84
CA HIS A 126 -13.21 -9.05 5.49
C HIS A 126 -14.52 -8.79 4.74
N PRO A 127 -15.34 -7.82 5.16
CA PRO A 127 -16.57 -7.48 4.46
C PRO A 127 -16.27 -6.88 3.08
N THR A 128 -17.18 -7.09 2.12
CA THR A 128 -17.02 -6.58 0.76
C THR A 128 -17.05 -5.05 0.76
N TYR A 129 -16.23 -4.41 -0.08
CA TYR A 129 -16.20 -2.96 -0.26
C TYR A 129 -15.96 -2.15 1.02
N SER A 130 -15.15 -2.65 1.96
CA SER A 130 -14.92 -2.02 3.27
C SER A 130 -13.47 -1.54 3.47
N PRO A 131 -12.95 -0.63 2.63
CA PRO A 131 -11.60 -0.09 2.78
C PRO A 131 -11.42 0.69 4.10
N ASP A 132 -12.50 1.19 4.67
CA ASP A 132 -12.55 1.80 6.00
C ASP A 132 -12.27 0.81 7.14
N LEU A 133 -12.26 -0.50 6.87
CA LEU A 133 -11.89 -1.58 7.79
C LEU A 133 -10.58 -2.29 7.39
N ALA A 134 -9.84 -1.73 6.43
CA ALA A 134 -8.51 -2.18 6.04
C ALA A 134 -7.46 -1.15 6.50
N PRO A 135 -6.60 -1.48 7.49
CA PRO A 135 -5.60 -0.54 8.03
C PRO A 135 -4.73 0.10 6.96
N SER A 136 -4.41 -0.66 5.94
CA SER A 136 -3.56 -0.17 4.87
C SER A 136 -4.24 0.93 4.06
N ASP A 137 -5.54 0.81 3.81
CA ASP A 137 -6.32 1.76 3.03
C ASP A 137 -6.67 3.03 3.81
N PHE A 138 -7.09 2.89 5.08
CA PHE A 138 -7.49 4.05 5.88
C PHE A 138 -6.32 4.74 6.60
N PHE A 139 -5.20 4.04 6.84
CA PHE A 139 -4.08 4.56 7.62
C PHE A 139 -2.76 4.64 6.83
N LEU A 140 -2.22 3.52 6.35
CA LEU A 140 -0.87 3.49 5.78
C LEU A 140 -0.76 4.25 4.45
N PHE A 141 -1.60 3.90 3.46
CA PHE A 141 -1.52 4.49 2.12
C PHE A 141 -1.85 5.98 2.06
N PRO A 142 -2.82 6.53 2.82
CA PRO A 142 -3.03 7.97 2.85
C PRO A 142 -1.78 8.73 3.30
N LEU A 143 -1.05 8.22 4.30
CA LEU A 143 0.17 8.82 4.82
C LEU A 143 1.34 8.67 3.84
N LEU A 144 1.49 7.49 3.23
CA LEU A 144 2.50 7.27 2.19
C LEU A 144 2.22 8.15 0.95
N LYS A 145 0.97 8.25 0.50
CA LYS A 145 0.58 9.13 -0.61
C LYS A 145 0.88 10.59 -0.29
N LYS A 146 0.67 11.02 0.96
CA LYS A 146 1.05 12.37 1.42
C LYS A 146 2.56 12.60 1.35
N HIS A 147 3.36 11.61 1.74
CA HIS A 147 4.83 11.66 1.66
C HIS A 147 5.34 11.74 0.23
N LEU A 148 4.74 10.97 -0.69
CA LEU A 148 5.14 10.95 -2.10
C LEU A 148 4.65 12.18 -2.89
N LYS A 149 3.63 12.89 -2.37
CA LYS A 149 3.01 14.01 -3.06
C LYS A 149 4.01 15.15 -3.26
N GLY A 150 4.18 15.58 -4.51
CA GLY A 150 5.04 16.71 -4.87
C GLY A 150 6.48 16.32 -5.16
N ASN A 151 6.85 15.04 -5.00
CA ASN A 151 8.14 14.54 -5.42
C ASN A 151 8.12 14.13 -6.90
N HIS A 152 9.24 14.32 -7.57
CA HIS A 152 9.51 13.82 -8.92
C HIS A 152 10.53 12.70 -8.84
N TYR A 153 10.36 11.70 -9.70
CA TYR A 153 11.21 10.52 -9.74
C TYR A 153 11.53 10.19 -11.19
N GLU A 154 12.79 9.92 -11.47
CA GLU A 154 13.28 9.57 -12.80
C GLU A 154 13.28 8.06 -13.02
N THR A 155 13.18 7.26 -11.96
CA THR A 155 13.17 5.80 -12.09
C THR A 155 12.22 5.15 -11.09
N ASP A 156 11.70 3.98 -11.47
CA ASP A 156 10.92 3.12 -10.59
C ASP A 156 11.75 2.77 -9.35
N ALA A 157 13.05 2.52 -9.52
CA ALA A 157 13.99 2.24 -8.44
C ALA A 157 14.10 3.38 -7.41
N GLU A 158 14.06 4.64 -7.83
CA GLU A 158 14.03 5.78 -6.90
C GLU A 158 12.75 5.82 -6.08
N VAL A 159 11.60 5.57 -6.72
CA VAL A 159 10.30 5.50 -6.02
C VAL A 159 10.35 4.37 -5.01
N GLU A 160 10.78 3.18 -5.41
CA GLU A 160 10.91 2.02 -4.53
C GLU A 160 11.82 2.30 -3.34
N ALA A 161 13.00 2.88 -3.59
CA ALA A 161 13.97 3.21 -2.55
C ALA A 161 13.39 4.24 -1.56
N ASN A 162 12.68 5.25 -2.08
CA ASN A 162 12.03 6.26 -1.26
C ASN A 162 10.92 5.66 -0.39
N VAL A 163 10.04 4.83 -0.97
CA VAL A 163 8.99 4.10 -0.23
C VAL A 163 9.59 3.21 0.85
N ARG A 164 10.65 2.43 0.53
CA ARG A 164 11.35 1.60 1.52
C ARG A 164 11.96 2.43 2.63
N SER A 165 12.57 3.58 2.30
CA SER A 165 13.15 4.51 3.27
C SER A 165 12.08 5.08 4.21
N TRP A 166 10.96 5.55 3.67
CA TRP A 166 9.83 6.04 4.45
C TRP A 166 9.26 4.96 5.37
N CYS A 167 9.08 3.73 4.88
CA CYS A 167 8.62 2.63 5.71
C CYS A 167 9.56 2.33 6.89
N ARG A 168 10.87 2.42 6.66
CA ARG A 168 11.90 2.17 7.69
C ARG A 168 12.03 3.31 8.69
N SER A 169 11.63 4.53 8.34
CA SER A 169 11.65 5.68 9.25
C SER A 169 10.46 5.72 10.20
N GLN A 170 9.41 4.93 9.96
CA GLN A 170 8.27 4.83 10.86
C GLN A 170 8.62 4.02 12.12
N THR A 171 8.10 4.46 13.26
CA THR A 171 8.32 3.80 14.55
C THR A 171 7.35 2.63 14.77
N PRO A 172 7.65 1.68 15.66
CA PRO A 172 6.66 0.68 16.08
C PRO A 172 5.34 1.32 16.57
N GLU A 173 5.42 2.43 17.30
CA GLU A 173 4.24 3.14 17.80
C GLU A 173 3.32 3.66 16.66
N PHE A 174 3.90 4.07 15.53
CA PHE A 174 3.13 4.45 14.34
C PHE A 174 2.28 3.28 13.84
N PHE A 175 2.85 2.09 13.73
CA PHE A 175 2.12 0.92 13.25
C PHE A 175 1.13 0.41 14.31
N ALA A 176 1.52 0.41 15.58
CA ALA A 176 0.61 0.10 16.68
C ALA A 176 -0.62 1.02 16.69
N ASP A 177 -0.45 2.31 16.41
CA ASP A 177 -1.57 3.27 16.31
C ASP A 177 -2.54 2.92 15.16
N GLY A 178 -2.02 2.57 13.98
CA GLY A 178 -2.83 2.09 12.86
C GLY A 178 -3.67 0.85 13.21
N MET A 179 -3.08 -0.10 13.93
CA MET A 179 -3.77 -1.31 14.41
C MET A 179 -4.81 -1.00 15.49
N ARG A 180 -4.50 -0.11 16.44
CA ARG A 180 -5.45 0.34 17.48
C ARG A 180 -6.68 1.02 16.86
N LYS A 181 -6.46 1.84 15.83
CA LYS A 181 -7.55 2.50 15.06
C LYS A 181 -8.46 1.51 14.36
N LEU A 182 -7.95 0.36 13.92
CA LEU A 182 -8.83 -0.67 13.36
C LEU A 182 -9.80 -1.21 14.40
N VAL A 183 -9.33 -1.51 15.62
CA VAL A 183 -10.19 -2.02 16.69
C VAL A 183 -11.31 -1.02 16.99
N GLN A 184 -11.01 0.27 16.98
CA GLN A 184 -12.01 1.33 17.13
C GLN A 184 -13.00 1.36 15.95
N ARG A 185 -12.49 1.23 14.71
CA ARG A 185 -13.34 1.18 13.50
C ARG A 185 -14.26 -0.03 13.48
N TRP A 186 -13.83 -1.21 13.93
CA TRP A 186 -14.72 -2.36 14.09
C TRP A 186 -15.86 -2.10 15.08
N ARG A 187 -15.57 -1.46 16.22
CA ARG A 187 -16.62 -1.09 17.19
C ARG A 187 -17.63 -0.12 16.58
N LEU A 188 -17.14 0.93 15.90
CA LEU A 188 -17.99 1.90 15.23
C LEU A 188 -18.85 1.26 14.13
N CYS A 189 -18.31 0.31 13.37
CA CYS A 189 -19.07 -0.41 12.34
C CYS A 189 -20.22 -1.22 12.96
N ILE A 190 -19.98 -1.88 14.11
CA ILE A 190 -21.01 -2.60 14.85
C ILE A 190 -22.07 -1.63 15.40
N GLU A 191 -21.66 -0.51 16.01
CA GLU A 191 -22.56 0.52 16.53
C GLU A 191 -23.42 1.18 15.44
N ARG A 192 -22.96 1.13 14.19
CA ARG A 192 -23.66 1.66 13.00
C ARG A 192 -24.38 0.58 12.20
N ASP A 193 -24.61 -0.59 12.77
CA ASP A 193 -25.30 -1.71 12.12
C ASP A 193 -24.69 -2.10 10.75
N GLY A 194 -23.37 -1.99 10.61
CA GLY A 194 -22.64 -2.33 9.39
C GLY A 194 -22.47 -1.19 8.39
N ASP A 195 -22.93 0.03 8.70
CA ASP A 195 -22.70 1.19 7.83
C ASP A 195 -21.24 1.66 7.87
N TYR A 196 -20.85 2.43 6.85
CA TYR A 196 -19.50 2.94 6.67
C TYR A 196 -19.02 3.75 7.87
N VAL A 197 -17.77 3.49 8.26
CA VAL A 197 -17.06 4.28 9.26
C VAL A 197 -16.34 5.41 8.52
N GLU A 198 -17.00 6.57 8.50
CA GLU A 198 -16.54 7.79 7.80
C GLU A 198 -15.06 8.15 8.04
N LYS A 199 -14.54 8.99 7.15
CA LYS A 199 -13.20 9.60 7.22
C LYS A 199 -13.18 10.85 8.06
#